data_AF-A0AAD9KDY1-F1
#
_entry.id   AF-A0AAD9KDY1-F1
#
_cell.length_a   1.000
_cell.length_b   1.000
_cell.length_c   1.000
_cell.angle_alpha   90.00
_cell.angle_beta   90.00
_cell.angle_gamma   90.00
#
_symmetry.space_group_name_H-M   'P 1'
#
loop_
_entity.id
_entity.type
_entity.pdbx_description
1 polymer ?
#
loop_
_entity_poly.entity_id
_entity_poly.type
_entity_poly.pdbx_seq_one_letter_code
_entity_poly.pdbx_strand_id
1 'polypeptide(L)'
;MAQGKFKSKATNPGKAKQKLKKKATVAKKGARQIAPKKARYVEAAKLKKDLTKAINKNIEHDLAVRASNVDTKSFKVIQTPTVTKKDKK
;
A
#
# COMPACT_ATOMS: atom_id res chain seq x y z
N MET A 1 22.96 -10.81 65.47
CA MET A 1 22.62 -10.01 64.27
C MET A 1 21.49 -10.70 63.52
N ALA A 2 20.48 -9.94 63.08
CA ALA A 2 19.18 -10.45 62.65
C ALA A 2 19.23 -11.25 61.32
N GLN A 3 18.77 -12.50 61.36
CA GLN A 3 18.38 -13.25 60.16
C GLN A 3 17.07 -12.65 59.63
N GLY A 4 17.15 -11.92 58.51
CA GLY A 4 16.00 -11.26 57.90
C GLY A 4 15.00 -12.27 57.32
N LYS A 5 13.80 -12.34 57.88
CA LYS A 5 12.66 -13.06 57.29
C LYS A 5 12.25 -12.36 56.00
N PHE A 6 12.32 -13.05 54.86
CA PHE A 6 11.74 -12.57 53.61
C PHE A 6 10.21 -12.50 53.75
N LYS A 7 9.64 -11.30 53.58
CA LYS A 7 8.18 -11.11 53.49
C LYS A 7 7.72 -11.58 52.10
N SER A 8 7.18 -12.80 52.00
CA SER A 8 6.43 -13.19 50.80
C SER A 8 5.11 -12.40 50.79
N LYS A 9 4.84 -11.70 49.68
CA LYS A 9 3.49 -11.14 49.45
C LYS A 9 2.58 -12.30 49.10
N ALA A 10 1.60 -12.58 49.96
CA ALA A 10 0.54 -13.53 49.70
C ALA A 10 -0.11 -13.21 48.34
N THR A 11 -0.08 -14.17 47.43
CA THR A 11 -0.87 -14.12 46.20
C THR A 11 -2.30 -14.50 46.57
N ASN A 12 -3.24 -13.55 46.51
CA ASN A 12 -4.67 -13.84 46.67
C ASN A 12 -5.10 -14.88 45.62
N PRO A 13 -5.70 -16.02 46.01
CA PRO A 13 -6.23 -17.00 45.07
C PRO A 13 -7.61 -16.52 44.65
N GLY A 14 -7.66 -15.60 43.70
CA GLY A 14 -8.94 -15.07 43.26
C GLY A 14 -8.79 -13.79 42.47
N LYS A 15 -8.39 -13.92 41.21
CA LYS A 15 -9.02 -13.24 40.06
C LYS A 15 -8.33 -13.65 38.77
N ALA A 16 -9.19 -13.91 37.80
CA ALA A 16 -8.97 -14.39 36.44
C ALA A 16 -7.61 -14.09 35.81
N LYS A 17 -7.11 -15.08 35.05
CA LYS A 17 -6.04 -14.94 34.06
C LYS A 17 -6.40 -13.83 33.05
N GLN A 18 -6.08 -12.58 33.37
CA GLN A 18 -6.01 -11.54 32.36
C GLN A 18 -4.70 -11.72 31.62
N LYS A 19 -4.80 -12.23 30.38
CA LYS A 19 -3.70 -12.19 29.42
C LYS A 19 -3.32 -10.72 29.24
N LEU A 20 -2.20 -10.32 29.84
CA LEU A 20 -1.55 -9.05 29.51
C LEU A 20 -1.31 -9.06 28.00
N LYS A 21 -2.08 -8.26 27.26
CA LYS A 21 -1.77 -7.96 25.86
C LYS A 21 -0.38 -7.33 25.87
N LYS A 22 0.61 -8.04 25.32
CA LYS A 22 1.96 -7.51 25.13
C LYS A 22 1.83 -6.18 24.39
N LYS A 23 2.04 -5.06 25.09
CA LYS A 23 2.13 -3.76 24.43
C LYS A 23 3.28 -3.88 23.44
N ALA A 24 3.07 -3.46 22.19
CA ALA A 24 4.10 -3.47 21.17
C ALA A 24 5.20 -2.49 21.58
N THR A 25 6.16 -2.99 22.36
CA THR A 25 7.32 -2.26 22.81
C THR A 25 8.28 -2.16 21.64
N VAL A 26 8.51 -0.92 21.21
CA VAL A 26 9.46 -0.48 20.17
C VAL A 26 8.92 -0.60 18.74
N ALA A 27 8.62 0.56 18.14
CA ALA A 27 8.42 0.67 16.70
C ALA A 27 9.65 0.13 15.97
N LYS A 28 9.49 -0.89 15.11
CA LYS A 28 10.59 -1.44 14.31
C LYS A 28 11.27 -0.31 13.53
N LYS A 29 12.60 -0.34 13.45
CA LYS A 29 13.39 0.60 12.63
C LYS A 29 12.82 0.59 11.20
N GLY A 30 12.40 1.76 10.70
CA GLY A 30 11.74 1.89 9.38
C GLY A 30 10.21 1.85 9.40
N ALA A 31 9.55 1.60 10.54
CA ALA A 31 8.09 1.60 10.64
C ALA A 31 7.45 3.00 10.57
N ARG A 32 8.26 4.07 10.55
CA ARG A 32 7.75 5.44 10.40
C ARG A 32 7.50 5.71 8.93
N GLN A 33 6.22 5.74 8.54
CA GLN A 33 5.84 6.24 7.24
C GLN A 33 6.03 7.77 7.24
N ILE A 34 7.07 8.23 6.56
CA ILE A 34 7.38 9.66 6.45
C ILE A 34 6.62 10.22 5.26
N ALA A 35 5.77 11.22 5.50
CA ALA A 35 5.09 11.93 4.43
C ALA A 35 6.10 12.64 3.52
N PRO A 36 5.88 12.66 2.19
CA PRO A 36 6.76 13.37 1.28
C PRO A 36 6.76 14.87 1.59
N LYS A 37 7.95 15.47 1.65
CA LYS A 37 8.12 16.92 1.90
C LYS A 37 7.31 17.80 0.91
N LYS A 38 7.04 17.29 -0.30
CA LYS A 38 6.36 17.96 -1.41
C LYS A 38 5.12 17.20 -1.88
N ALA A 39 4.20 16.87 -0.96
CA ALA A 39 3.00 16.08 -1.26
C ALA A 39 2.20 16.60 -2.47
N ARG A 40 1.96 17.92 -2.53
CA ARG A 40 1.22 18.56 -3.65
C ARG A 40 1.83 18.29 -5.03
N TYR A 41 3.16 18.36 -5.14
CA TYR A 41 3.85 18.10 -6.41
C TYR A 41 3.77 16.61 -6.80
N VAL A 42 3.82 15.71 -5.81
CA VAL A 42 3.65 14.27 -6.05
C VAL A 42 2.25 13.95 -6.54
N GLU A 43 1.22 14.57 -5.95
CA GLU A 43 -0.17 14.43 -6.38
C GLU A 43 -0.41 15.00 -7.78
N ALA A 44 0.09 16.21 -8.05
CA ALA A 44 0.00 16.82 -9.37
C ALA A 44 0.70 15.98 -10.45
N ALA A 45 1.87 15.39 -10.15
CA ALA A 45 2.58 14.52 -11.08
C ALA A 45 1.81 13.23 -11.37
N LYS A 46 1.16 12.63 -10.35
CA LYS A 46 0.28 11.47 -10.53
C LYS A 46 -0.92 11.81 -11.40
N LEU A 47 -1.61 12.90 -11.09
CA LEU A 47 -2.74 13.40 -11.86
C LEU A 47 -2.33 13.63 -13.32
N LYS A 48 -1.21 14.33 -13.57
CA LYS A 48 -0.68 14.55 -14.92
C LYS A 48 -0.45 13.23 -15.66
N LYS A 49 0.19 12.25 -15.01
CA LYS A 49 0.45 10.93 -15.60
C LYS A 49 -0.85 10.21 -15.96
N ASP A 50 -1.84 10.23 -15.09
CA ASP A 50 -3.10 9.53 -15.32
C ASP A 50 -3.92 10.20 -16.44
N LEU A 51 -3.94 11.53 -16.48
CA LEU A 51 -4.54 12.28 -17.59
C LEU A 51 -3.82 11.99 -18.91
N THR A 52 -2.49 12.01 -18.95
CA THR A 52 -1.74 11.72 -20.19
C THR A 52 -2.04 10.32 -20.72
N LYS A 53 -2.18 9.33 -19.84
CA LYS A 53 -2.55 7.96 -20.23
C LYS A 53 -3.97 7.90 -20.78
N ALA A 54 -4.93 8.56 -20.13
CA ALA A 54 -6.31 8.58 -20.56
C ALA A 54 -6.47 9.27 -21.93
N ILE A 55 -5.81 10.42 -22.11
CA ILE A 55 -5.81 11.15 -23.38
C ILE A 55 -5.22 10.30 -24.49
N ASN A 56 -4.03 9.72 -24.30
CA ASN A 56 -3.40 8.88 -25.31
C ASN A 56 -4.27 7.67 -25.66
N LYS A 57 -4.86 7.00 -24.65
CA LYS A 57 -5.77 5.86 -24.87
C LYS A 57 -6.99 6.25 -25.69
N ASN A 58 -7.57 7.42 -25.44
CA ASN A 58 -8.72 7.91 -26.20
C ASN A 58 -8.33 8.25 -27.65
N ILE A 59 -7.20 8.92 -27.85
CA ILE A 59 -6.69 9.22 -29.20
C ILE A 59 -6.43 7.94 -29.98
N GLU A 60 -5.76 6.97 -29.37
CA GLU A 60 -5.48 5.66 -29.98
C GLU A 60 -6.77 4.92 -30.37
N HIS A 61 -7.77 4.93 -29.49
CA HIS A 61 -9.08 4.36 -29.77
C HIS A 61 -9.77 5.05 -30.96
N ASP A 62 -9.84 6.37 -30.94
CA ASP A 62 -10.53 7.13 -31.99
C ASP A 62 -9.80 7.03 -33.34
N LEU A 63 -8.47 6.92 -33.33
CA LEU A 63 -7.69 6.62 -34.53
C LEU A 63 -7.96 5.20 -35.04
N ALA A 64 -8.02 4.22 -34.14
CA ALA A 64 -8.31 2.84 -34.52
C ALA A 64 -9.70 2.70 -35.15
N VAL A 65 -10.73 3.35 -34.57
CA VAL A 65 -12.10 3.36 -35.12
C VAL A 65 -12.14 4.05 -36.48
N ARG A 66 -11.46 5.19 -36.63
CA ARG A 66 -11.39 5.89 -37.93
C ARG A 66 -10.69 5.04 -38.98
N ALA A 67 -9.55 4.45 -38.64
CA ALA A 67 -8.81 3.58 -39.56
C ALA A 67 -9.62 2.33 -39.93
N SER A 68 -10.33 1.70 -38.99
CA SER A 68 -11.16 0.52 -39.29
C SER A 68 -12.33 0.82 -40.25
N ASN A 69 -12.78 2.07 -40.31
CA ASN A 69 -13.84 2.48 -41.23
C ASN A 69 -13.32 2.79 -42.65
N VAL A 70 -12.02 3.05 -42.80
CA VAL A 70 -11.41 3.44 -44.08
C VAL A 70 -10.65 2.28 -44.72
N ASP A 71 -9.94 1.49 -43.91
CA ASP A 71 -9.09 0.40 -44.39
C ASP A 71 -9.88 -0.89 -44.53
N THR A 72 -9.56 -1.69 -45.56
CA THR A 72 -10.15 -3.03 -45.77
C THR A 72 -9.73 -4.05 -44.70
N LYS A 73 -8.69 -3.72 -43.90
CA LYS A 73 -8.19 -4.53 -42.79
C LYS A 73 -8.32 -3.73 -41.50
N SER A 74 -8.91 -4.34 -40.47
CA SER A 74 -9.10 -3.70 -39.16
C SER A 74 -7.77 -3.29 -38.53
N PHE A 75 -7.59 -2.02 -38.20
CA PHE A 75 -6.47 -1.54 -37.40
C PHE A 75 -6.53 -2.12 -35.98
N LYS A 76 -5.49 -2.85 -35.56
CA LYS A 76 -5.41 -3.48 -34.22
C LYS A 76 -4.44 -2.71 -33.33
N VAL A 77 -4.95 -2.17 -32.23
CA VAL A 77 -4.12 -1.59 -31.17
C VAL A 77 -3.45 -2.72 -30.39
N ILE A 78 -2.12 -2.82 -30.45
CA ILE A 78 -1.35 -3.83 -29.72
C ILE A 78 -1.27 -3.41 -28.25
N GLN A 79 -1.99 -4.10 -27.38
CA GLN A 79 -1.80 -3.96 -25.94
C GLN A 79 -0.47 -4.59 -25.56
N THR A 80 0.54 -3.76 -25.30
CA THR A 80 1.77 -4.26 -24.67
C THR A 80 1.41 -4.77 -23.28
N PRO A 81 1.90 -5.96 -22.87
CA PRO A 81 1.62 -6.46 -21.53
C PRO A 81 2.23 -5.49 -20.53
N THR A 82 1.39 -4.68 -19.89
CA THR A 82 1.78 -3.96 -18.69
C THR A 82 2.30 -5.01 -17.73
N VAL A 83 3.54 -4.90 -17.28
CA VAL A 83 4.13 -5.81 -16.28
C VAL A 83 3.31 -5.68 -15.00
N THR A 84 2.20 -6.41 -14.93
CA THR A 84 1.42 -6.61 -13.72
C THR A 84 2.32 -7.43 -12.82
N LYS A 85 2.99 -6.77 -11.86
CA LYS A 85 3.46 -7.48 -10.68
C LYS A 85 2.20 -8.01 -9.99
N LYS A 86 1.83 -9.26 -10.31
CA LYS A 86 0.85 -10.02 -9.55
C LYS A 86 1.41 -10.10 -8.13
N ASP A 87 0.78 -9.36 -7.20
CA ASP A 87 0.99 -9.57 -5.78
C ASP A 87 0.70 -11.05 -5.50
N LYS A 88 1.75 -11.80 -5.16
CA LYS A 88 1.61 -13.16 -4.64
C LYS A 88 1.02 -13.02 -3.22
N LYS A 89 -0.11 -13.70 -3.07
CA LYS A 89 -0.84 -14.02 -1.84
C LYS A 89 0.06 -14.40 -0.67
#